data_AF-A0AAE6TVI4-F1
#
_entry.id   AF-A0AAE6TVI4-F1
#
_cell.length_a   1.000
_cell.length_b   1.000
_cell.length_c   1.000
_cell.angle_alpha   90.00
_cell.angle_beta   90.00
_cell.angle_gamma   90.00
#
_symmetry.space_group_name_H-M   'P 1'
#
loop_
_entity.id
_entity.type
_entity.pdbx_description
1 polymer ?
#
loop_
_entity_poly.entity_id
_entity_poly.type
_entity_poly.pdbx_seq_one_letter_code
_entity_poly.pdbx_strand_id
1 'polypeptide(L)'
;MTSPHGRWDPLATQRLIDDLLVGAMPVYVAMHDWCSLAEAASRLQLTVPEVIERIRDGRLPRVGKYLQRSGFASVLVNLGHVGQEGEAVSLAVFASSEGLRTAELATFIRRMGLPFRRIRGPRGGDHLRLTATDRQAFHDRFISFRTLGGKARMDWDSLRQRLDARGIVPAGGSARIYDRSHVADLLA
;
A
#
# COMPACT_ATOMS: atom_id res chain seq x y z
N MET A 1 -9.03 -17.31 -15.86
CA MET A 1 -9.33 -18.65 -16.39
C MET A 1 -10.19 -19.38 -15.37
N THR A 2 -11.44 -19.66 -15.71
CA THR A 2 -12.47 -20.26 -14.84
C THR A 2 -12.56 -21.77 -15.09
N SER A 3 -12.53 -22.57 -14.04
CA SER A 3 -12.77 -24.01 -14.11
C SER A 3 -14.23 -24.33 -14.49
N PRO A 4 -14.52 -25.46 -15.17
CA PRO A 4 -15.78 -25.66 -15.91
C PRO A 4 -17.01 -25.97 -15.06
N HIS A 5 -16.87 -26.01 -13.74
CA HIS A 5 -17.97 -26.21 -12.81
C HIS A 5 -17.74 -25.25 -11.66
N GLY A 6 -18.78 -24.58 -11.16
CA GLY A 6 -18.73 -23.67 -9.99
C GLY A 6 -18.35 -24.35 -8.67
N ARG A 7 -17.51 -25.39 -8.72
CA ARG A 7 -16.85 -26.04 -7.61
C ARG A 7 -15.73 -25.14 -7.11
N TRP A 8 -15.83 -24.82 -5.83
CA TRP A 8 -14.77 -24.24 -5.03
C TRP A 8 -13.44 -24.98 -5.25
N ASP A 9 -12.40 -24.25 -5.66
CA ASP A 9 -11.03 -24.75 -5.76
C ASP A 9 -10.21 -24.21 -4.57
N PRO A 10 -9.91 -25.03 -3.56
CA PRO A 10 -9.14 -24.61 -2.39
C PRO A 10 -7.76 -24.06 -2.74
N LEU A 11 -7.12 -24.57 -3.80
CA LEU A 11 -5.80 -24.10 -4.23
C LEU A 11 -5.90 -22.72 -4.90
N ALA A 12 -6.92 -22.51 -5.74
CA ALA A 12 -7.19 -21.18 -6.29
C ALA A 12 -7.54 -20.17 -5.19
N THR A 13 -8.31 -20.58 -4.18
CA THR A 13 -8.61 -19.73 -3.03
C THR A 13 -7.35 -19.39 -2.24
N GLN A 14 -6.49 -20.36 -1.96
CA GLN A 14 -5.26 -20.12 -1.21
C GLN A 14 -4.32 -19.17 -1.97
N ARG A 15 -4.15 -19.36 -3.28
CA ARG A 15 -3.37 -18.42 -4.13
C ARG A 15 -3.93 -17.00 -4.09
N LEU A 16 -5.24 -16.86 -4.17
CA LEU A 16 -5.88 -15.54 -4.05
C LEU A 16 -5.61 -14.88 -2.69
N ILE A 17 -5.63 -15.65 -1.60
CA ILE A 17 -5.31 -15.12 -0.26
C ILE A 17 -3.82 -14.74 -0.19
N ASP A 18 -2.93 -15.58 -0.71
CA ASP A 18 -1.49 -15.31 -0.71
C ASP A 18 -1.19 -14.04 -1.53
N ASP A 19 -1.81 -13.89 -2.71
CA ASP A 19 -1.74 -12.69 -3.56
C ASP A 19 -2.19 -11.42 -2.80
N LEU A 20 -3.31 -11.49 -2.08
CA LEU A 20 -3.82 -10.38 -1.28
C LEU A 20 -2.89 -10.00 -0.12
N LEU A 21 -2.14 -10.98 0.39
CA LEU A 21 -1.22 -10.80 1.51
C LEU A 21 0.20 -10.43 1.07
N VAL A 22 0.48 -10.36 -0.24
CA VAL A 22 1.76 -9.86 -0.75
C VAL A 22 1.96 -8.42 -0.26
N GLY A 23 2.99 -8.21 0.56
CA GLY A 23 3.30 -6.89 1.15
C GLY A 23 2.31 -6.41 2.21
N ALA A 24 1.47 -7.30 2.75
CA ALA A 24 0.57 -6.99 3.86
C ALA A 24 1.34 -6.86 5.19
N MET A 25 0.92 -5.90 6.03
CA MET A 25 1.53 -5.69 7.34
C MET A 25 1.10 -6.76 8.34
N PRO A 26 1.98 -7.33 9.18
CA PRO A 26 1.53 -8.19 10.27
C PRO A 26 0.67 -7.40 11.25
N VAL A 27 -0.55 -7.86 11.51
CA VAL A 27 -1.47 -7.30 12.49
C VAL A 27 -1.61 -8.31 13.62
N TYR A 28 -1.19 -7.91 14.83
CA TYR A 28 -1.28 -8.72 16.04
C TYR A 28 -2.59 -8.48 16.79
N VAL A 29 -3.05 -7.22 16.77
CA VAL A 29 -4.32 -6.78 17.34
C VAL A 29 -4.98 -5.87 16.33
N ALA A 30 -6.23 -6.15 15.97
CA ALA A 30 -7.01 -5.29 15.09
C ALA A 30 -7.47 -4.02 15.86
N MET A 31 -6.57 -3.07 16.08
CA MET A 31 -6.91 -1.77 16.70
C MET A 31 -7.13 -0.67 15.65
N HIS A 32 -8.23 0.08 15.82
CA HIS A 32 -8.56 1.40 15.24
C HIS A 32 -8.34 1.52 13.73
N ASP A 33 -9.36 1.13 12.95
CA ASP A 33 -9.49 1.30 11.49
C ASP A 33 -9.15 0.08 10.63
N TRP A 34 -8.62 -1.01 11.22
CA TRP A 34 -8.54 -2.31 10.54
C TRP A 34 -9.89 -3.01 10.57
N CYS A 35 -10.38 -3.42 9.41
CA CYS A 35 -11.63 -4.15 9.26
C CYS A 35 -11.50 -5.35 8.32
N SER A 36 -12.46 -6.26 8.38
CA SER A 36 -12.52 -7.40 7.45
C SER A 36 -12.83 -6.95 6.02
N LEU A 37 -12.63 -7.82 5.03
CA LEU A 37 -13.05 -7.58 3.64
C LEU A 37 -14.57 -7.31 3.52
N ALA A 38 -15.39 -8.05 4.27
CA ALA A 38 -16.85 -7.88 4.26
C ALA A 38 -17.27 -6.54 4.88
N GLU A 39 -16.63 -6.16 5.99
CA GLU A 39 -16.86 -4.86 6.61
C GLU A 39 -16.37 -3.71 5.70
N ALA A 40 -15.25 -3.91 5.02
CA ALA A 40 -14.75 -2.94 4.04
C ALA A 40 -15.72 -2.77 2.87
N ALA A 41 -16.25 -3.87 2.34
CA ALA A 41 -17.25 -3.88 1.29
C ALA A 41 -18.50 -3.07 1.71
N SER A 42 -19.01 -3.33 2.92
CA SER A 42 -20.14 -2.59 3.48
C SER A 42 -19.86 -1.09 3.63
N ARG A 43 -18.72 -0.71 4.21
CA ARG A 43 -18.37 0.72 4.44
C ARG A 43 -18.10 1.48 3.13
N LEU A 44 -17.59 0.81 2.11
CA LEU A 44 -17.28 1.40 0.80
C LEU A 44 -18.43 1.32 -0.19
N GLN A 45 -19.55 0.67 0.17
CA GLN A 45 -20.66 0.38 -0.73
C GLN A 45 -20.21 -0.39 -2.00
N LEU A 46 -19.31 -1.35 -1.79
CA LEU A 46 -18.79 -2.25 -2.82
C LEU A 46 -19.14 -3.70 -2.48
N THR A 47 -19.00 -4.58 -3.45
CA THR A 47 -18.97 -6.03 -3.24
C THR A 47 -17.57 -6.49 -2.77
N VAL A 48 -17.48 -7.65 -2.11
CA VAL A 48 -16.19 -8.22 -1.70
C VAL A 48 -15.23 -8.43 -2.88
N PRO A 49 -15.67 -8.94 -4.05
CA PRO A 49 -14.82 -8.99 -5.24
C PRO A 49 -14.27 -7.62 -5.65
N GLU A 50 -15.06 -6.56 -5.61
CA GLU A 50 -14.58 -5.21 -5.96
C GLU A 50 -13.55 -4.68 -4.96
N VAL A 51 -13.70 -4.99 -3.67
CA VAL A 51 -12.67 -4.68 -2.66
C VAL A 51 -11.37 -5.43 -2.96
N ILE A 52 -11.46 -6.72 -3.30
CA ILE A 52 -10.31 -7.56 -3.69
C ILE A 52 -9.60 -6.97 -4.92
N GLU A 53 -10.34 -6.57 -5.94
CA GLU A 53 -9.76 -5.95 -7.14
C GLU A 53 -9.13 -4.58 -6.81
N ARG A 54 -9.73 -3.78 -5.93
CA ARG A 54 -9.10 -2.53 -5.47
C ARG A 54 -7.83 -2.76 -4.66
N ILE A 55 -7.73 -3.86 -3.92
CA ILE A 55 -6.48 -4.26 -3.25
C ILE A 55 -5.42 -4.61 -4.29
N ARG A 56 -5.76 -5.44 -5.27
CA ARG A 56 -4.86 -5.89 -6.34
C ARG A 56 -4.34 -4.74 -7.21
N ASP A 57 -5.21 -3.79 -7.52
CA ASP A 57 -4.86 -2.58 -8.27
C ASP A 57 -4.10 -1.54 -7.43
N GLY A 58 -3.93 -1.79 -6.12
CA GLY A 58 -3.25 -0.88 -5.19
C GLY A 58 -4.09 0.34 -4.77
N ARG A 59 -5.39 0.37 -5.10
CA ARG A 59 -6.32 1.45 -4.70
C ARG A 59 -6.77 1.34 -3.24
N LEU A 60 -6.60 0.18 -2.61
CA LEU A 60 -6.73 -0.01 -1.16
C LEU A 60 -5.35 -0.36 -0.59
N PRO A 61 -4.50 0.65 -0.33
CA PRO A 61 -3.07 0.42 -0.15
C PRO A 61 -2.74 -0.23 1.19
N ARG A 62 -3.63 -0.23 2.19
CA ARG A 62 -3.34 -0.77 3.53
C ARG A 62 -4.03 -2.11 3.76
N VAL A 63 -3.34 -3.17 3.37
CA VAL A 63 -3.70 -4.55 3.69
C VAL A 63 -2.83 -5.07 4.82
N GLY A 64 -3.44 -5.82 5.74
CA GLY A 64 -2.80 -6.44 6.88
C GLY A 64 -3.06 -7.95 6.92
N LYS A 65 -2.06 -8.71 7.36
CA LYS A 65 -2.17 -10.13 7.70
C LYS A 65 -2.47 -10.25 9.20
N TYR A 66 -3.69 -10.59 9.55
CA TYR A 66 -4.07 -10.84 10.93
C TYR A 66 -3.55 -12.20 11.40
N LEU A 67 -2.55 -12.18 12.27
CA LEU A 67 -1.81 -13.38 12.67
C LEU A 67 -2.63 -14.36 13.54
N GLN A 68 -3.75 -13.92 14.12
CA GLN A 68 -4.64 -14.75 14.93
C GLN A 68 -5.71 -15.47 14.10
N ARG A 69 -5.76 -15.26 12.77
CA ARG A 69 -6.76 -15.81 11.87
C ARG A 69 -6.10 -16.40 10.62
N SER A 70 -6.86 -17.22 9.91
CA SER A 70 -6.45 -17.85 8.64
C SER A 70 -7.49 -17.60 7.55
N GLY A 71 -7.17 -17.98 6.32
CA GLY A 71 -8.06 -17.78 5.18
C GLY A 71 -8.34 -16.30 4.90
N PHE A 72 -9.51 -16.00 4.33
CA PHE A 72 -9.94 -14.60 4.12
C PHE A 72 -10.09 -13.79 5.42
N ALA A 73 -10.35 -14.45 6.56
CA ALA A 73 -10.42 -13.77 7.85
C ALA A 73 -9.05 -13.25 8.33
N SER A 74 -7.95 -13.72 7.72
CA SER A 74 -6.62 -13.18 7.95
C SER A 74 -6.32 -11.92 7.14
N VAL A 75 -7.17 -11.54 6.18
CA VAL A 75 -6.98 -10.35 5.36
C VAL A 75 -7.76 -9.20 5.98
N LEU A 76 -7.03 -8.20 6.48
CA LEU A 76 -7.59 -6.95 6.99
C LEU A 76 -7.31 -5.80 6.04
N VAL A 77 -8.26 -4.89 5.93
CA VAL A 77 -8.12 -3.63 5.21
C VAL A 77 -8.17 -2.50 6.23
N ASN A 78 -7.24 -1.55 6.15
CA ASN A 78 -7.33 -0.34 6.96
C ASN A 78 -8.10 0.74 6.20
N LEU A 79 -9.29 1.08 6.70
CA LEU A 79 -10.18 2.08 6.08
C LEU A 79 -10.14 3.46 6.74
N GLY A 80 -9.23 3.72 7.67
CA GLY A 80 -9.13 5.00 8.40
C GLY A 80 -8.88 6.22 7.50
N HIS A 81 -8.70 5.99 6.20
CA HIS A 81 -8.34 6.99 5.20
C HIS A 81 -9.21 6.94 3.93
N VAL A 82 -10.10 5.94 3.79
CA VAL A 82 -10.96 5.83 2.60
C VAL A 82 -12.20 6.69 2.83
N GLY A 83 -12.26 7.83 2.15
CA GLY A 83 -13.24 8.90 2.40
C GLY A 83 -12.67 10.31 2.31
N GLN A 84 -11.35 10.47 2.14
CA GLN A 84 -10.69 11.78 1.93
C GLN A 84 -10.25 11.99 0.48
N GLU A 85 -11.01 11.50 -0.50
CA GLU A 85 -10.83 11.91 -1.90
C GLU A 85 -11.34 13.35 -2.06
N GLY A 86 -10.50 14.31 -1.67
CA GLY A 86 -10.78 15.75 -1.73
C GLY A 86 -10.05 16.56 -0.66
N GLU A 87 -9.73 15.96 0.49
CA GLU A 87 -9.02 16.62 1.58
C GLU A 87 -7.57 16.16 1.65
N ALA A 88 -6.63 17.09 1.85
CA ALA A 88 -5.21 16.75 1.94
C ALA A 88 -4.97 15.77 3.10
N VAL A 89 -4.31 14.65 2.80
CA VAL A 89 -4.06 13.55 3.73
C VAL A 89 -2.81 13.84 4.56
N SER A 90 -2.73 13.43 5.82
CA SER A 90 -1.53 13.68 6.63
C SER A 90 -0.32 12.89 6.10
N LEU A 91 0.88 13.43 6.30
CA LEU A 91 2.11 12.78 5.88
C LEU A 91 2.29 11.40 6.52
N ALA A 92 1.89 11.25 7.79
CA ALA A 92 1.96 9.96 8.47
C ALA A 92 1.08 8.91 7.79
N VAL A 93 -0.10 9.33 7.36
CA VAL A 93 -1.04 8.47 6.65
C VAL A 93 -0.47 8.03 5.31
N PHE A 94 0.04 8.96 4.51
CA PHE A 94 0.65 8.60 3.24
C PHE A 94 1.93 7.75 3.43
N ALA A 95 2.77 8.06 4.43
CA ALA A 95 3.95 7.26 4.73
C ALA A 95 3.59 5.79 5.02
N SER A 96 2.57 5.55 5.86
CA SER A 96 2.23 4.16 6.16
C SER A 96 1.46 3.46 5.02
N SER A 97 0.80 4.17 4.09
CA SER A 97 0.32 3.53 2.85
C SER A 97 1.48 3.07 1.97
N GLU A 98 2.59 3.79 1.96
CA GLU A 98 3.82 3.42 1.25
C GLU A 98 4.71 2.42 2.01
N GLY A 99 4.30 1.94 3.20
CA GLY A 99 5.14 1.06 4.03
C GLY A 99 6.37 1.76 4.63
N LEU A 100 6.32 3.08 4.76
CA LEU A 100 7.39 3.94 5.25
C LEU A 100 7.09 4.46 6.65
N ARG A 101 8.13 4.86 7.37
CA ARG A 101 7.97 5.68 8.59
C ARG A 101 7.73 7.14 8.20
N THR A 102 6.93 7.87 8.98
CA THR A 102 6.68 9.31 8.74
C THR A 102 7.97 10.12 8.63
N ALA A 103 8.94 9.87 9.51
CA ALA A 103 10.23 10.56 9.51
C ALA A 103 11.09 10.24 8.28
N GLU A 104 11.00 9.00 7.77
CA GLU A 104 11.67 8.57 6.54
C GLU A 104 11.12 9.34 5.35
N LEU A 105 9.80 9.34 5.18
CA LEU A 105 9.16 10.07 4.08
C LEU A 105 9.37 11.59 4.19
N ALA A 106 9.27 12.17 5.39
CA ALA A 106 9.54 13.59 5.61
C ALA A 106 10.97 13.98 5.20
N THR A 107 11.95 13.12 5.48
CA THR A 107 13.35 13.34 5.11
C THR A 107 13.54 13.21 3.61
N PHE A 108 12.93 12.19 3.00
CA PHE A 108 12.96 11.99 1.56
C PHE A 108 12.37 13.18 0.80
N ILE A 109 11.15 13.62 1.15
CA ILE A 109 10.47 14.76 0.51
C ILE A 109 11.34 16.02 0.58
N ARG A 110 11.94 16.31 1.75
CA ARG A 110 12.84 17.46 1.92
C ARG A 110 14.07 17.37 1.04
N ARG A 111 14.71 16.19 0.94
CA ARG A 111 15.90 15.98 0.11
C ARG A 111 15.62 16.07 -1.38
N MET A 112 14.46 15.56 -1.80
CA MET A 112 14.07 15.52 -3.21
C MET A 112 13.37 16.79 -3.69
N GLY A 113 13.13 17.76 -2.80
CA GLY A 113 12.43 19.01 -3.13
C GLY A 113 10.99 18.78 -3.60
N LEU A 114 10.32 17.73 -3.09
CA LEU A 114 8.94 17.43 -3.49
C LEU A 114 7.95 18.40 -2.83
N PRO A 115 6.90 18.84 -3.55
CA PRO A 115 5.91 19.76 -3.00
C PRO A 115 5.11 19.08 -1.88
N PHE A 116 4.80 19.86 -0.83
CA PHE A 116 3.88 19.47 0.24
C PHE A 116 3.25 20.72 0.84
N ARG A 117 2.06 20.58 1.43
CA ARG A 117 1.40 21.69 2.12
C ARG A 117 1.61 21.59 3.63
N ARG A 118 2.04 22.69 4.24
CA ARG A 118 1.99 22.87 5.71
C ARG A 118 0.63 23.42 6.06
N ILE A 119 -0.10 22.71 6.91
CA ILE A 119 -1.37 23.19 7.46
C ILE A 119 -1.20 23.30 8.98
N ARG A 120 -1.57 24.46 9.53
CA ARG A 120 -1.55 24.67 10.97
C ARG A 120 -2.66 23.84 11.60
N GLY A 121 -2.31 22.93 12.49
CA GLY A 121 -3.26 22.11 13.20
C GLY A 121 -4.07 22.94 14.22
N PRO A 122 -5.24 22.43 14.66
CA PRO A 122 -6.09 23.12 15.63
C PRO A 122 -5.42 23.33 17.00
N ARG A 123 -4.35 22.60 17.31
CA ARG A 123 -3.53 22.75 18.52
C ARG A 123 -2.20 23.49 18.27
N GLY A 124 -2.09 24.23 17.17
CA GLY A 124 -0.97 25.12 16.90
C GLY A 124 0.30 24.48 16.31
N GLY A 125 0.35 23.15 16.15
CA GLY A 125 1.46 22.45 15.49
C GLY A 125 1.28 22.34 13.97
N ASP A 126 2.39 22.43 13.21
CA ASP A 126 2.37 22.23 11.76
C ASP A 126 2.16 20.75 11.42
N HIS A 127 1.06 20.44 10.73
CA HIS A 127 0.83 19.13 10.15
C HIS A 127 1.18 19.19 8.66
N LEU A 128 2.15 18.37 8.26
CA LEU A 128 2.43 18.14 6.85
C LEU A 128 1.28 17.35 6.26
N ARG A 129 0.62 17.93 5.26
CA ARG A 129 -0.46 17.30 4.50
C ARG A 129 -0.11 17.27 3.02
N LEU A 130 -0.51 16.18 2.36
CA LEU A 130 -0.30 15.93 0.95
C LEU A 130 -1.65 15.94 0.24
N THR A 131 -1.78 16.82 -0.72
CA THR A 131 -2.93 16.86 -1.64
C THR A 131 -2.93 15.62 -2.55
N ALA A 132 -3.99 15.44 -3.34
CA ALA A 132 -3.96 14.45 -4.41
C ALA A 132 -2.81 14.71 -5.40
N THR A 133 -2.58 15.98 -5.76
CA THR A 133 -1.49 16.40 -6.65
C THR A 133 -0.12 16.09 -6.07
N ASP A 134 0.12 16.34 -4.79
CA ASP A 134 1.43 16.04 -4.16
C ASP A 134 1.72 14.53 -4.16
N ARG A 135 0.69 13.72 -3.85
CA ARG A 135 0.80 12.25 -3.90
C ARG A 135 1.03 11.77 -5.33
N GLN A 136 0.34 12.36 -6.30
CA GLN A 136 0.55 12.02 -7.71
C GLN A 136 1.98 12.37 -8.15
N ALA A 137 2.48 13.56 -7.82
CA ALA A 137 3.85 13.96 -8.14
C ALA A 137 4.90 13.03 -7.51
N PHE A 138 4.65 12.51 -6.30
CA PHE A 138 5.46 11.45 -5.72
C PHE A 138 5.39 10.18 -6.58
N HIS A 139 4.19 9.72 -6.93
CA HIS A 139 3.98 8.48 -7.69
C HIS A 139 4.37 8.55 -9.16
N ASP A 140 4.48 9.73 -9.76
CA ASP A 140 4.92 9.90 -11.14
C ASP A 140 6.42 9.58 -11.27
N ARG A 141 7.20 9.92 -10.23
CA ARG A 141 8.65 9.76 -10.25
C ARG A 141 9.15 8.62 -9.37
N PHE A 142 8.47 8.34 -8.27
CA PHE A 142 8.93 7.43 -7.24
C PHE A 142 7.93 6.32 -6.95
N ILE A 143 8.44 5.22 -6.44
CA ILE A 143 7.65 4.09 -5.97
C ILE A 143 8.30 3.52 -4.71
N SER A 144 7.49 3.23 -3.69
CA SER A 144 7.99 2.54 -2.49
C SER A 144 8.24 1.07 -2.78
N PHE A 145 9.15 0.44 -2.03
CA PHE A 145 9.45 -1.00 -2.10
C PHE A 145 8.17 -1.82 -1.96
N ARG A 146 7.27 -1.39 -1.07
CA ARG A 146 5.97 -2.03 -0.84
C ARG A 146 5.10 -1.97 -2.10
N THR A 147 4.91 -0.77 -2.65
CA THR A 147 4.09 -0.57 -3.86
C THR A 147 4.71 -1.26 -5.08
N LEU A 148 6.05 -1.30 -5.17
CA LEU A 148 6.78 -2.02 -6.21
C LEU A 148 6.55 -3.53 -6.12
N GLY A 149 6.66 -4.14 -4.94
CA GLY A 149 6.40 -5.58 -4.76
C GLY A 149 4.98 -5.98 -5.10
N GLY A 150 4.00 -5.16 -4.69
CA GLY A 150 2.60 -5.37 -5.08
C GLY A 150 2.39 -5.32 -6.59
N LYS A 151 2.95 -4.30 -7.28
CA LYS A 151 2.82 -4.17 -8.74
C LYS A 151 3.58 -5.26 -9.51
N ALA A 152 4.77 -5.63 -9.05
CA ALA A 152 5.58 -6.69 -9.66
C ALA A 152 5.08 -8.10 -9.33
N ARG A 153 4.09 -8.23 -8.41
CA ARG A 153 3.60 -9.51 -7.86
C ARG A 153 4.72 -10.38 -7.30
N MET A 154 5.68 -9.73 -6.63
CA MET A 154 6.82 -10.40 -6.01
C MET A 154 6.73 -10.27 -4.50
N ASP A 155 7.07 -11.35 -3.79
CA ASP A 155 7.37 -11.28 -2.37
C ASP A 155 8.63 -10.43 -2.12
N TRP A 156 8.89 -10.12 -0.84
CA TRP A 156 9.94 -9.20 -0.44
C TRP A 156 11.36 -9.70 -0.70
N ASP A 157 11.59 -11.01 -0.69
CA ASP A 157 12.92 -11.56 -0.86
C ASP A 157 13.22 -11.73 -2.35
N SER A 158 12.23 -12.20 -3.12
CA SER A 158 12.28 -12.22 -4.58
C SER A 158 12.51 -10.83 -5.16
N LEU A 159 11.77 -9.80 -4.68
CA LEU A 159 11.97 -8.43 -5.13
C LEU A 159 13.38 -7.91 -4.78
N ARG A 160 13.88 -8.21 -3.59
CA ARG A 160 15.20 -7.75 -3.15
C ARG A 160 16.31 -8.37 -3.97
N GLN A 161 16.27 -9.70 -4.14
CA GLN A 161 17.20 -10.42 -4.99
C GLN A 161 17.16 -9.89 -6.43
N ARG A 162 15.97 -9.57 -6.94
CA ARG A 162 15.80 -9.02 -8.30
C ARG A 162 16.43 -7.63 -8.43
N LEU A 163 16.23 -6.75 -7.44
CA LEU A 163 16.83 -5.41 -7.42
C LEU A 163 18.36 -5.49 -7.28
N ASP A 164 18.86 -6.35 -6.39
CA ASP A 164 20.29 -6.56 -6.13
C ASP A 164 21.00 -7.13 -7.36
N ALA A 165 20.42 -8.15 -8.00
CA ALA A 165 20.95 -8.75 -9.23
C ALA A 165 21.07 -7.75 -10.39
N ARG A 166 20.33 -6.64 -10.33
CA ARG A 166 20.33 -5.57 -11.34
C ARG A 166 21.05 -4.31 -10.86
N GLY A 167 21.63 -4.33 -9.67
CA GLY A 167 22.33 -3.19 -9.07
C GLY A 167 21.43 -1.96 -8.86
N ILE A 168 20.12 -2.15 -8.74
CA ILE A 168 19.17 -1.05 -8.59
C ILE A 168 19.17 -0.58 -7.14
N VAL A 169 19.60 0.67 -6.94
CA VAL A 169 19.66 1.29 -5.61
C VAL A 169 18.45 2.17 -5.32
N PRO A 170 18.02 2.28 -4.06
CA PRO A 170 17.04 3.26 -3.62
C PRO A 170 17.45 4.72 -3.92
N ALA A 171 16.46 5.59 -4.13
CA ALA A 171 16.62 7.00 -4.44
C ALA A 171 16.66 7.88 -3.17
N GLY A 172 17.27 9.07 -3.30
CA GLY A 172 17.17 10.16 -2.31
C GLY A 172 17.70 9.83 -0.92
N GLY A 173 18.51 8.78 -0.78
CA GLY A 173 18.99 8.26 0.49
C GLY A 173 17.89 7.66 1.38
N SER A 174 16.74 7.30 0.81
CA SER A 174 15.82 6.32 1.43
C SER A 174 16.39 4.92 1.26
N ALA A 175 15.96 3.96 2.08
CA ALA A 175 16.25 2.54 1.88
C ALA A 175 15.14 1.80 1.11
N ARG A 176 14.00 2.46 0.86
CA ARG A 176 12.75 1.83 0.46
C ARG A 176 11.98 2.59 -0.61
N ILE A 177 12.54 3.65 -1.18
CA ILE A 177 11.92 4.41 -2.27
C ILE A 177 12.85 4.32 -3.47
N TYR A 178 12.29 4.01 -4.64
CA TYR A 178 13.03 3.83 -5.88
C TYR A 178 12.53 4.85 -6.91
N ASP A 179 13.44 5.27 -7.78
CA ASP A 179 13.05 6.02 -8.97
C ASP A 179 12.35 5.07 -9.95
N ARG A 180 11.17 5.46 -10.43
CA ARG A 180 10.36 4.61 -11.31
C ARG A 180 11.04 4.28 -12.61
N SER A 181 11.88 5.19 -13.12
CA SER A 181 12.63 4.94 -14.35
C SER A 181 13.59 3.75 -14.21
N HIS A 182 14.14 3.53 -13.01
CA HIS A 182 15.08 2.44 -12.75
C HIS A 182 14.41 1.08 -12.55
N VAL A 183 13.11 1.07 -12.21
CA VAL A 183 12.34 -0.16 -11.95
C VAL A 183 11.20 -0.36 -12.96
N ALA A 184 11.21 0.38 -14.07
CA ALA A 184 10.11 0.42 -15.03
C ALA A 184 9.78 -0.95 -15.62
N ASP A 185 10.79 -1.78 -15.85
CA ASP A 185 10.61 -3.14 -16.39
C ASP A 185 10.06 -4.13 -15.36
N LEU A 186 10.08 -3.81 -14.07
CA LEU A 186 9.42 -4.59 -13.01
C LEU A 186 7.93 -4.23 -12.88
N LEU A 187 7.47 -3.20 -13.60
CA LEU A 187 6.10 -2.69 -13.56
C LEU A 187 5.29 -3.06 -14.81
N ALA A 188 5.91 -3.78 -15.75
CA ALA A 188 5.33 -4.18 -17.03
C ALA A 188 4.52 -5.49 -16.92
#